data_AF-A0A9E2R4L1-F1
#
_entry.id   AF-A0A9E2R4L1-F1
#
_cell.length_a   1.000
_cell.length_b   1.000
_cell.length_c   1.000
_cell.angle_alpha   90.00
_cell.angle_beta   90.00
_cell.angle_gamma   90.00
#
_symmetry.space_group_name_H-M   'P 1'
#
loop_
_entity.id
_entity.type
_entity.pdbx_description
1 polymer ?
#
loop_
_entity_poly.entity_id
_entity_poly.type
_entity_poly.pdbx_seq_one_letter_code
_entity_poly.pdbx_strand_id
1 'polypeptide(L)'
;MKKILWIVAALAVVLGLAAIVYGPPRNIDLLRRYPTTLTAGAVQPDQARPWQFGPEDVFQLSRFCLQVGDQLKVETGPAKLGIGYCRDGAVWAIVIPAEGGKLSRFGVGASEDIAHVWLRFHPRQIDRLFPPTTVSAASAT
;
A
#
# COMPACT_ATOMS: atom_id res chain seq x y z
N MET A 1 26.61 24.47 -36.17
CA MET A 1 26.95 24.38 -34.72
C MET A 1 25.79 24.81 -33.82
N LYS A 2 25.21 26.01 -33.97
CA LYS A 2 24.11 26.51 -33.11
C LYS A 2 22.87 25.60 -33.06
N LYS A 3 22.43 25.03 -34.20
CA LYS A 3 21.28 24.11 -34.26
C LYS A 3 21.48 22.80 -33.48
N ILE A 4 22.70 22.26 -33.48
CA ILE A 4 23.05 21.03 -32.74
C ILE A 4 22.99 21.31 -31.23
N LEU A 5 23.45 22.49 -30.79
CA LEU A 5 23.38 22.91 -29.39
C LEU A 5 21.93 23.03 -28.88
N TRP A 6 21.02 23.56 -29.70
CA TRP A 6 19.58 23.63 -29.36
C TRP A 6 18.92 22.25 -29.27
N ILE A 7 19.27 21.31 -30.15
CA ILE A 7 18.75 19.94 -30.13
C ILE A 7 19.23 19.21 -28.87
N VAL A 8 20.51 19.34 -28.52
CA VAL A 8 21.07 18.72 -27.31
C VAL A 8 20.43 19.30 -26.05
N ALA A 9 20.21 20.62 -25.99
CA ALA A 9 19.54 21.26 -24.87
C ALA A 9 18.07 20.81 -24.73
N ALA A 10 17.33 20.73 -25.84
CA ALA A 10 15.95 20.24 -25.85
C ALA A 10 15.86 18.78 -25.40
N LEU A 11 16.78 17.92 -25.86
CA LEU A 11 16.82 16.52 -25.48
C LEU A 11 17.13 16.33 -23.98
N ALA A 12 18.03 17.14 -23.43
CA ALA A 12 18.35 17.11 -22.00
C ALA A 12 17.15 17.52 -21.12
N VAL A 13 16.35 18.50 -21.56
CA VAL A 13 15.13 18.91 -20.87
C VAL A 13 14.07 17.80 -20.89
N VAL A 14 13.87 17.15 -22.04
CA VAL A 14 12.93 16.04 -22.17
C VAL A 14 13.35 14.86 -21.30
N LEU A 15 14.64 14.50 -21.28
CA LEU A 15 15.16 13.43 -20.43
C LEU A 15 15.06 13.77 -18.94
N GLY A 16 15.31 15.03 -18.55
CA GLY A 16 15.14 15.49 -17.17
C GLY A 16 13.69 15.42 -16.69
N LEU A 17 12.74 15.85 -17.54
CA LEU A 17 11.30 15.74 -17.26
C LEU A 17 10.84 14.28 -17.19
N ALA A 18 11.32 13.43 -18.08
CA ALA A 18 11.03 11.99 -18.05
C ALA A 18 11.54 11.34 -16.76
N ALA A 19 12.73 11.71 -16.27
CA ALA A 19 13.26 11.19 -15.00
C ALA A 19 12.44 11.63 -13.77
N ILE A 20 11.78 12.79 -13.82
CA ILE A 20 10.89 13.27 -12.75
C ILE A 20 9.56 12.50 -12.78
N VAL A 21 9.02 12.25 -13.98
CA VAL A 21 7.73 11.55 -14.16
C VAL A 21 7.86 10.03 -13.97
N TYR A 22 8.98 9.44 -14.40
CA TYR A 22 9.24 8.00 -14.41
C TYR A 22 10.36 7.60 -13.44
N GLY A 23 10.66 8.43 -12.44
CA GLY A 23 11.59 8.08 -11.38
C GLY A 23 11.17 6.76 -10.71
N PRO A 24 12.12 5.96 -10.19
CA PRO A 24 11.79 4.70 -9.54
C PRO A 24 10.77 4.95 -8.42
N PRO A 25 9.77 4.07 -8.25
CA PRO A 25 8.76 4.22 -7.22
C PRO A 25 9.46 4.39 -5.88
N ARG A 26 9.24 5.53 -5.24
CA ARG A 26 9.75 5.75 -3.90
C ARG A 26 8.93 4.86 -2.97
N ASN A 27 9.59 3.83 -2.45
CA ASN A 27 9.04 2.97 -1.42
C ASN A 27 8.59 3.80 -0.22
N ILE A 28 7.36 3.60 0.23
CA ILE A 28 6.78 4.35 1.35
C ILE A 28 6.77 3.44 2.58
N ASP A 29 7.40 3.92 3.64
CA ASP A 29 7.31 3.35 4.98
C ASP A 29 6.02 3.86 5.64
N LEU A 30 5.05 2.95 5.78
CA LEU A 30 3.73 3.29 6.30
C LEU A 30 3.73 3.47 7.82
N LEU A 31 4.59 2.78 8.57
CA LEU A 31 4.73 3.03 10.01
C LEU A 31 5.33 4.40 10.29
N ARG A 32 6.26 4.86 9.44
CA ARG A 32 6.77 6.23 9.50
C ARG A 32 5.70 7.26 9.10
N ARG A 33 4.85 6.93 8.13
CA ARG A 33 3.72 7.79 7.69
C ARG A 33 2.63 7.90 8.76
N TYR A 34 2.30 6.79 9.42
CA TYR A 34 1.28 6.68 10.46
C TYR A 34 1.87 6.13 11.76
N PRO A 35 2.68 6.94 12.47
CA PRO A 35 3.37 6.48 13.68
C PRO A 35 2.39 6.09 14.77
N THR A 36 2.80 5.16 15.63
CA THR A 36 1.99 4.69 16.75
C THR A 36 2.84 4.49 18.00
N THR A 37 2.29 4.89 19.14
CA THR A 37 2.85 4.57 20.47
C THR A 37 2.11 3.41 21.13
N LEU A 38 0.98 2.96 20.56
CA LEU A 38 0.15 1.91 21.13
C LEU A 38 0.93 0.60 21.24
N THR A 39 0.87 -0.02 22.42
CA THR A 39 1.54 -1.29 22.73
C THR A 39 0.57 -2.46 22.79
N ALA A 40 -0.73 -2.19 22.93
CA ALA A 40 -1.78 -3.18 23.11
C ALA A 40 -3.06 -2.79 22.38
N GLY A 41 -3.86 -3.80 22.04
CA GLY A 41 -5.20 -3.60 21.48
C GLY A 41 -6.21 -3.17 22.54
N ALA A 42 -7.25 -2.47 22.09
CA ALA A 42 -8.46 -2.24 22.86
C ALA A 42 -9.44 -3.40 22.61
N VAL A 43 -10.00 -3.97 23.68
CA VAL A 43 -10.94 -5.10 23.59
C VAL A 43 -12.40 -4.68 23.77
N GLN A 44 -12.65 -3.44 24.16
CA GLN A 44 -13.99 -2.91 24.38
C GLN A 44 -14.47 -2.13 23.15
N PRO A 45 -15.70 -2.37 22.63
CA PRO A 45 -16.18 -1.73 21.40
C PRO A 45 -16.27 -0.21 21.44
N ASP A 46 -16.57 0.36 22.60
CA ASP A 46 -16.63 1.81 22.86
C ASP A 46 -15.26 2.51 22.80
N GLN A 47 -14.18 1.72 22.82
CA GLN A 47 -12.80 2.20 22.61
C GLN A 47 -12.40 2.22 21.13
N ALA A 48 -13.34 1.99 20.20
CA ALA A 48 -13.09 2.16 18.77
C ALA A 48 -12.63 3.61 18.49
N ARG A 49 -11.43 3.74 17.92
CA ARG A 49 -10.86 5.06 17.63
C ARG A 49 -11.57 5.70 16.43
N PRO A 50 -11.88 7.01 16.49
CA PRO A 50 -12.34 7.74 15.32
C PRO A 50 -11.25 7.69 14.25
N TRP A 51 -11.63 7.76 12.97
CA TRP A 51 -10.69 7.68 11.87
C TRP A 51 -11.02 8.67 10.76
N GLN A 52 -9.99 9.02 10.00
CA GLN A 52 -10.08 9.82 8.79
C GLN A 52 -9.38 9.10 7.63
N PHE A 53 -9.73 9.49 6.42
CA PHE A 53 -9.19 8.95 5.17
C PHE A 53 -9.34 10.00 4.07
N GLY A 54 -8.25 10.29 3.37
CA GLY A 54 -8.22 11.22 2.24
C GLY A 54 -7.48 10.64 1.03
N PRO A 55 -7.49 11.36 -0.11
CA PRO A 55 -6.76 10.95 -1.32
C PRO A 55 -5.26 10.70 -1.10
N GLU A 56 -4.64 11.40 -0.15
CA GLU A 56 -3.23 11.26 0.23
C GLU A 56 -2.90 9.97 0.99
N ASP A 57 -3.94 9.24 1.42
CA ASP A 57 -3.83 7.95 2.10
C ASP A 57 -4.08 6.77 1.14
N VAL A 58 -4.05 7.05 -0.16
CA VAL A 58 -4.12 6.06 -1.23
C VAL A 58 -2.72 5.81 -1.79
N PHE A 59 -2.35 4.53 -1.85
CA PHE A 59 -1.05 4.04 -2.27
C PHE A 59 -1.20 2.97 -3.35
N GLN A 60 -0.09 2.67 -4.02
CA GLN A 60 0.04 1.48 -4.87
C GLN A 60 0.77 0.38 -4.11
N LEU A 61 0.23 -0.83 -4.19
CA LEU A 61 0.86 -2.06 -3.75
C LEU A 61 1.29 -2.88 -4.96
N SER A 62 2.53 -3.39 -4.94
CA SER A 62 2.97 -4.36 -5.96
C SER A 62 2.36 -5.76 -5.74
N ARG A 63 2.05 -6.09 -4.48
CA ARG A 63 1.36 -7.33 -4.06
C ARG A 63 0.86 -7.20 -2.62
N PHE A 64 -0.12 -8.02 -2.24
CA PHE A 64 -0.52 -8.22 -0.85
C PHE A 64 -0.44 -9.71 -0.50
N CYS A 65 0.09 -10.03 0.69
CA CYS A 65 0.14 -11.39 1.19
C CYS A 65 -0.05 -11.40 2.70
N LEU A 66 -1.13 -12.01 3.16
CA LEU A 66 -1.39 -12.27 4.58
C LEU A 66 -1.45 -13.78 4.79
N GLN A 67 -0.65 -14.29 5.71
CA GLN A 67 -0.69 -15.67 6.14
C GLN A 67 -0.88 -15.76 7.65
N VAL A 68 -1.88 -16.54 8.08
CA VAL A 68 -2.19 -16.81 9.49
C VAL A 68 -1.98 -18.29 9.75
N GLY A 69 -0.78 -18.62 10.25
CA GLY A 69 -0.33 -20.00 10.43
C GLY A 69 -0.47 -20.81 9.14
N ASP A 70 -0.96 -22.04 9.28
CA ASP A 70 -1.29 -22.93 8.16
C ASP A 70 -2.80 -22.97 7.91
N GLN A 71 -3.56 -21.97 8.36
CA GLN A 71 -5.02 -22.00 8.28
C GLN A 71 -5.57 -21.12 7.17
N LEU A 72 -4.88 -20.01 6.89
CA LEU A 72 -5.39 -18.98 6.00
C LEU A 72 -4.25 -18.30 5.27
N LYS A 73 -4.40 -18.17 3.96
CA LYS A 73 -3.55 -17.34 3.12
C LYS A 73 -4.41 -16.51 2.18
N VAL A 74 -4.17 -15.19 2.21
CA VAL A 74 -4.76 -14.22 1.29
C VAL A 74 -3.65 -13.67 0.43
N GLU A 75 -3.78 -13.76 -0.88
CA GLU A 75 -2.81 -13.23 -1.83
C GLU A 75 -3.48 -12.43 -2.92
N THR A 76 -2.85 -11.32 -3.31
CA THR A 76 -3.26 -10.50 -4.45
C THR A 76 -2.04 -10.08 -5.24
N GLY A 77 -2.23 -9.85 -6.54
CA GLY A 77 -1.26 -9.13 -7.37
C GLY A 77 -1.24 -7.62 -7.05
N PRO A 78 -0.82 -6.79 -8.00
CA PRO A 78 -0.84 -5.34 -7.86
C PRO A 78 -2.21 -4.82 -7.43
N ALA A 79 -2.22 -3.83 -6.53
CA ALA A 79 -3.44 -3.34 -5.91
C ALA A 79 -3.33 -1.86 -5.54
N LYS A 80 -4.48 -1.19 -5.42
CA LYS A 80 -4.58 0.07 -4.68
C LYS A 80 -4.75 -0.24 -3.19
N LEU A 81 -4.10 0.55 -2.35
CA LEU A 81 -4.19 0.45 -0.89
C LEU A 81 -4.74 1.76 -0.34
N GLY A 82 -5.83 1.69 0.42
CA GLY A 82 -6.32 2.80 1.23
C GLY A 82 -6.02 2.56 2.71
N ILE A 83 -5.53 3.58 3.41
CA ILE A 83 -5.27 3.51 4.86
C ILE A 83 -6.16 4.50 5.60
N GLY A 84 -7.01 4.00 6.50
CA GLY A 84 -7.67 4.84 7.48
C GLY A 84 -6.82 4.97 8.73
N TYR A 85 -6.71 6.18 9.26
CA TYR A 85 -5.86 6.47 10.40
C TYR A 85 -6.51 7.42 11.38
N CYS A 86 -5.87 7.53 12.55
CA CYS A 86 -6.15 8.56 13.53
C CYS A 86 -4.82 9.06 14.12
N ARG A 87 -4.90 9.91 15.15
CA ARG A 87 -3.70 10.43 15.84
C ARG A 87 -2.78 9.33 16.41
N ASP A 88 -3.32 8.13 16.64
CA ASP A 88 -2.59 7.01 17.25
C ASP A 88 -2.04 6.01 16.22
N GLY A 89 -2.16 6.32 14.93
CA GLY A 89 -1.65 5.53 13.81
C GLY A 89 -2.74 4.97 12.89
N ALA A 90 -2.36 4.04 12.02
CA ALA A 90 -3.28 3.39 11.09
C ALA A 90 -4.21 2.38 11.78
N VAL A 91 -5.51 2.47 11.51
CA VAL A 91 -6.55 1.70 12.21
C VAL A 91 -7.27 0.68 11.33
N TRP A 92 -7.26 0.86 10.01
CA TRP A 92 -7.80 -0.09 9.05
C TRP A 92 -7.11 0.10 7.69
N ALA A 93 -7.23 -0.91 6.83
CA ALA A 93 -6.80 -0.83 5.44
C ALA A 93 -7.82 -1.50 4.51
N ILE A 94 -7.91 -0.99 3.28
CA ILE A 94 -8.57 -1.66 2.17
C ILE A 94 -7.54 -1.94 1.07
N VAL A 95 -7.52 -3.17 0.57
CA VAL A 95 -6.76 -3.57 -0.61
C VAL A 95 -7.75 -3.82 -1.74
N ILE A 96 -7.54 -3.11 -2.86
CA ILE A 96 -8.32 -3.23 -4.09
C ILE A 96 -7.39 -3.74 -5.19
N PRO A 97 -7.30 -5.05 -5.39
CA PRO A 97 -6.49 -5.67 -6.44
C PRO A 97 -6.94 -5.25 -7.84
N ALA A 98 -5.99 -5.17 -8.77
CA ALA A 98 -6.28 -4.91 -10.18
C ALA A 98 -7.00 -6.08 -10.86
N GLU A 99 -6.66 -7.32 -10.48
CA GLU A 99 -7.14 -8.56 -11.11
C GLU A 99 -7.87 -9.49 -10.12
N GLY A 100 -8.26 -8.98 -8.96
CA GLY A 100 -8.76 -9.81 -7.84
C GLY A 100 -7.63 -10.48 -7.04
N GLY A 101 -8.02 -11.38 -6.13
CA GLY A 101 -7.12 -12.11 -5.26
C GLY A 101 -7.60 -13.52 -4.97
N LYS A 102 -6.79 -14.25 -4.21
CA LYS A 102 -7.05 -15.63 -3.81
C LYS A 102 -7.07 -15.75 -2.29
N LEU A 103 -8.11 -16.41 -1.79
CA LEU A 103 -8.18 -16.94 -0.43
C LEU A 103 -7.93 -18.44 -0.49
N SER A 104 -7.02 -18.94 0.34
CA SER A 104 -6.72 -20.38 0.42
C SER A 104 -6.53 -20.82 1.86
N ARG A 105 -6.83 -22.09 2.11
CA ARG A 105 -6.62 -22.77 3.39
C ARG A 105 -5.68 -23.94 3.17
N PHE A 106 -4.66 -24.08 4.01
CA PHE A 106 -3.74 -25.20 3.88
C PHE A 106 -4.47 -26.52 4.13
N GLY A 107 -4.18 -27.54 3.34
CA GLY A 107 -4.84 -28.85 3.42
C GLY A 107 -6.22 -28.94 2.75
N VAL A 108 -6.77 -27.83 2.24
CA VAL A 108 -7.97 -27.83 1.38
C VAL A 108 -7.56 -27.37 -0.01
N GLY A 109 -7.71 -28.22 -1.02
CA GLY A 109 -7.23 -27.95 -2.38
C GLY A 109 -7.99 -26.88 -3.16
N ALA A 110 -9.06 -26.32 -2.59
CA ALA A 110 -9.86 -25.28 -3.22
C ALA A 110 -9.42 -23.89 -2.73
N SER A 111 -9.15 -23.00 -3.69
CA SER A 111 -8.94 -21.57 -3.44
C SER A 111 -10.15 -20.80 -3.96
N GLU A 112 -10.57 -19.79 -3.20
CA GLU A 112 -11.68 -18.92 -3.52
C GLU A 112 -11.18 -17.60 -4.10
N ASP A 113 -11.92 -17.06 -5.08
CA ASP A 113 -11.68 -15.74 -5.62
C ASP A 113 -12.22 -14.67 -4.68
N ILE A 114 -11.43 -13.62 -4.46
CA ILE A 114 -11.84 -12.45 -3.69
C ILE A 114 -11.68 -11.18 -4.52
N ALA A 115 -12.64 -10.26 -4.38
CA ALA A 115 -12.59 -8.98 -5.08
C ALA A 115 -11.73 -7.95 -4.33
N HIS A 116 -11.87 -7.88 -3.00
CA HIS A 116 -11.23 -6.88 -2.14
C HIS A 116 -10.85 -7.48 -0.79
N VAL A 117 -9.91 -6.85 -0.09
CA VAL A 117 -9.55 -7.20 1.30
C VAL A 117 -9.81 -6.00 2.21
N TRP A 118 -10.60 -6.19 3.26
CA TRP A 118 -10.80 -5.19 4.31
C TRP A 118 -10.17 -5.67 5.61
N LEU A 119 -9.32 -4.85 6.23
CA LEU A 119 -8.51 -5.26 7.38
C LEU A 119 -8.69 -4.30 8.55
N ARG A 120 -8.85 -4.88 9.74
CA ARG A 120 -8.62 -4.21 11.04
C ARG A 120 -7.39 -4.86 11.66
N PHE A 121 -6.46 -4.04 12.13
CA PHE A 121 -5.20 -4.53 12.69
C PHE A 121 -4.66 -3.56 13.73
N HIS A 122 -3.75 -4.06 14.56
CA HIS A 122 -3.00 -3.21 15.48
C HIS A 122 -1.99 -2.35 14.69
N PRO A 123 -1.92 -1.02 14.89
CA PRO A 123 -1.14 -0.13 14.01
C PRO A 123 0.35 -0.53 13.86
N ARG A 124 0.96 -1.10 14.91
CA ARG A 124 2.34 -1.64 14.86
C ARG A 124 2.58 -2.75 13.82
N GLN A 125 1.52 -3.40 13.33
CA GLN A 125 1.64 -4.47 12.34
C GLN A 125 1.68 -3.93 10.90
N ILE A 126 1.53 -2.60 10.68
CA ILE A 126 1.36 -2.06 9.34
C ILE A 126 2.51 -2.40 8.38
N ASP A 127 3.77 -2.33 8.83
CA ASP A 127 4.92 -2.68 7.97
C ASP A 127 5.05 -4.19 7.73
N ARG A 128 4.50 -5.02 8.62
CA ARG A 128 4.43 -6.46 8.39
C ARG A 128 3.36 -6.79 7.35
N LEU A 129 2.21 -6.11 7.42
CA LEU A 129 1.10 -6.29 6.49
C LEU A 129 1.41 -5.68 5.11
N PHE A 130 2.15 -4.57 5.10
CA PHE A 130 2.49 -3.79 3.91
C PHE A 130 3.97 -3.38 3.99
N PRO A 131 4.90 -4.30 3.67
CA PRO A 131 6.32 -3.99 3.70
C PRO A 131 6.64 -2.75 2.86
N PRO A 132 7.58 -1.87 3.29
CA PRO A 132 7.89 -0.65 2.53
C PRO A 132 8.31 -0.93 1.08
N THR A 133 8.92 -2.09 0.83
CA THR A 133 9.31 -2.56 -0.51
C THR A 133 8.14 -2.89 -1.44
N THR A 134 6.92 -2.97 -0.91
CA THR A 134 5.71 -3.25 -1.71
C THR A 134 4.84 -2.03 -1.88
N VAL A 135 5.07 -0.94 -1.13
CA VAL A 135 4.19 0.24 -1.11
C VAL A 135 4.87 1.41 -1.83
N SER A 136 4.14 2.07 -2.72
CA SER A 136 4.60 3.30 -3.38
C SER A 136 3.48 4.34 -3.47
N ALA A 137 3.85 5.59 -3.76
CA ALA A 137 2.88 6.66 -3.94
C ALA A 137 1.87 6.31 -5.04
N ALA A 138 0.62 6.78 -4.90
CA ALA A 138 -0.32 6.75 -6.01
C ALA A 138 0.25 7.51 -7.21
N SER A 139 0.27 6.88 -8.39
CA SER A 139 0.50 7.60 -9.64
C SER A 139 -0.61 8.63 -9.82
N ALA A 140 -0.25 9.85 -10.21
CA ALA A 140 -1.24 10.85 -10.61
C ALA A 140 -2.03 10.31 -11.81
N THR A 141 -3.35 10.21 -11.64
CA THR A 141 -4.31 9.99 -12.74
C THR A 141 -4.46 11.21 -13.60
#